data_AF-A0A4R6UV02-F1
#
_entry.id   AF-A0A4R6UV02-F1
#
_cell.length_a   1.000
_cell.length_b   1.000
_cell.length_c   1.000
_cell.angle_alpha   90.00
_cell.angle_beta   90.00
_cell.angle_gamma   90.00
#
_symmetry.space_group_name_H-M   'P 1'
#
loop_
_entity.id
_entity.type
_entity.pdbx_description
1 polymer ?
#
loop_
_entity_poly.entity_id
_entity_poly.type
_entity_poly.pdbx_seq_one_letter_code
_entity_poly.pdbx_strand_id
1 'polypeptide(L)'
;MNDAVATPGKLAQLKAFIRTWRGHLQYLQQLFREDRNTAWPFWRATYLQRDELEIAINSLHERSLSDSFEWLEIPRVLSHFVLRPDDQGQADWYAEAHRQYHALLKKLELEGARFKPAMLDPLINELRYISTADAFHQKYRLTELQTRMKAMYEALLQRIDEFNAMHKSEIQAKQAEAELEKIRAQETLVNAENEKLAQQNRLVQEQRLKVVEEKKRLEAKRAADEAEQQRIDKQREYDAEAAQRRRQEELQASFRDLSWQSGGAPTPASAPTPAPEPVLATVDQKVDALMQQLRTQDSLSDAEIEAAGKLYEMLKAKFG
;
A
#
# COMPACT_ATOMS: atom_id res chain seq x y z
N MET A 1 -43.45 -59.97 -76.78
CA MET A 1 -42.41 -59.57 -75.83
C MET A 1 -41.90 -58.21 -76.29
N ASN A 2 -42.44 -57.13 -75.74
CA ASN A 2 -42.00 -55.78 -76.06
C ASN A 2 -40.95 -55.39 -75.04
N ASP A 3 -39.68 -55.57 -75.39
CA ASP A 3 -38.58 -54.95 -74.68
C ASP A 3 -38.68 -53.45 -74.90
N ALA A 4 -39.36 -52.78 -73.97
CA ALA A 4 -39.36 -51.34 -73.87
C ALA A 4 -37.93 -50.89 -73.53
N VAL A 5 -37.11 -50.69 -74.56
CA VAL A 5 -35.78 -50.09 -74.46
C VAL A 5 -35.98 -48.74 -73.77
N ALA A 6 -35.59 -48.67 -72.50
CA ALA A 6 -35.68 -47.44 -71.72
C ALA A 6 -34.86 -46.36 -72.42
N THR A 7 -35.53 -45.34 -72.95
CA THR A 7 -34.88 -44.18 -73.59
C THR A 7 -33.82 -43.59 -72.66
N PRO A 8 -32.64 -43.18 -73.16
CA PRO A 8 -31.51 -42.71 -72.35
C PRO A 8 -31.87 -41.67 -71.27
N GLY A 9 -32.84 -40.78 -71.55
CA GLY A 9 -33.35 -39.80 -70.59
C GLY A 9 -34.08 -40.40 -69.39
N LYS A 10 -34.89 -41.46 -69.57
CA LYS A 10 -35.58 -42.17 -68.48
C LYS A 10 -34.59 -42.91 -67.58
N LEU A 11 -33.54 -43.49 -68.18
CA LEU A 11 -32.46 -44.13 -67.44
C LEU A 11 -31.67 -43.12 -66.59
N ALA A 12 -31.39 -41.93 -67.13
CA ALA A 12 -30.73 -40.85 -66.40
C ALA A 12 -31.57 -40.33 -65.21
N GLN A 13 -32.87 -40.12 -65.42
CA GLN A 13 -33.81 -39.73 -64.36
C GLN A 13 -33.92 -40.80 -63.27
N LEU A 14 -34.02 -42.08 -63.64
CA LEU A 14 -34.06 -43.19 -62.68
C LEU A 14 -32.76 -43.27 -61.87
N LYS A 15 -31.60 -43.11 -62.52
CA LYS A 15 -30.29 -43.08 -61.82
C LYS A 15 -30.18 -41.91 -60.86
N ALA A 16 -30.67 -40.72 -61.23
CA ALA A 16 -30.70 -39.55 -60.36
C ALA A 16 -31.61 -39.80 -59.15
N PHE A 17 -32.82 -40.31 -59.39
CA PHE A 17 -33.77 -40.66 -58.33
C PHE A 17 -33.21 -41.69 -57.33
N ILE A 18 -32.61 -42.78 -57.82
CA ILE A 18 -31.99 -43.80 -56.95
C ILE A 18 -30.85 -43.21 -56.11
N ARG A 19 -30.06 -42.30 -56.69
CA ARG A 19 -28.97 -41.62 -55.98
C ARG A 19 -29.51 -40.74 -54.85
N THR A 20 -30.51 -39.89 -55.13
CA THR A 20 -31.15 -39.02 -54.14
C THR A 20 -31.78 -39.83 -53.02
N TRP A 21 -32.53 -40.90 -53.35
CA TRP A 21 -33.15 -41.78 -52.35
C TRP A 21 -32.14 -42.52 -51.49
N ARG A 22 -31.03 -42.99 -52.07
CA ARG A 22 -29.93 -43.57 -51.30
C ARG A 22 -29.38 -42.56 -50.30
N GLY A 23 -29.22 -41.29 -50.71
CA GLY A 23 -28.82 -40.20 -49.83
C GLY A 23 -29.79 -40.02 -48.66
N HIS A 24 -31.10 -39.94 -48.93
CA HIS A 24 -32.10 -39.79 -47.88
C HIS A 24 -32.13 -40.97 -46.90
N LEU A 25 -31.94 -42.20 -47.40
CA LEU A 25 -31.89 -43.41 -46.56
C LEU A 25 -30.63 -43.45 -45.67
N GLN A 26 -29.48 -43.03 -46.21
CA GLN A 26 -28.25 -42.89 -45.41
C GLN A 26 -28.43 -41.85 -44.31
N TYR A 27 -29.08 -40.72 -44.61
CA TYR A 27 -29.40 -39.70 -43.61
C TYR A 27 -30.33 -40.23 -42.52
N LEU A 28 -31.37 -40.98 -42.89
CA LEU A 28 -32.24 -41.64 -41.92
C LEU A 28 -31.47 -42.62 -41.02
N GLN A 29 -30.59 -43.44 -41.61
CA GLN A 29 -29.74 -44.36 -40.85
C GLN A 29 -28.82 -43.63 -39.86
N GLN A 30 -28.27 -42.48 -40.26
CA GLN A 30 -27.47 -41.64 -39.36
C GLN A 30 -28.31 -41.12 -38.20
N LEU A 31 -29.52 -40.59 -38.47
CA LEU A 31 -30.41 -40.10 -37.42
C LEU A 31 -30.80 -41.19 -36.43
N PHE A 32 -31.04 -42.42 -36.89
CA PHE A 32 -31.32 -43.57 -36.02
C PHE A 32 -30.11 -44.01 -35.17
N ARG A 33 -28.88 -43.69 -35.59
CA ARG A 33 -27.69 -43.91 -34.75
C ARG A 33 -27.56 -42.86 -33.66
N GLU A 34 -27.98 -41.62 -33.94
CA GLU A 34 -27.95 -40.51 -32.98
C GLU A 34 -29.08 -40.62 -31.95
N ASP A 35 -30.33 -40.76 -32.39
CA ASP A 35 -31.49 -40.89 -31.51
C ASP A 35 -32.59 -41.72 -32.19
N ARG A 36 -32.81 -42.93 -31.67
CA ARG A 36 -33.79 -43.87 -32.22
C ARG A 36 -35.23 -43.38 -32.10
N ASN A 37 -35.55 -42.58 -31.09
CA ASN A 37 -36.93 -42.22 -30.76
C ASN A 37 -37.41 -41.01 -31.57
N THR A 38 -36.50 -40.09 -31.91
CA THR A 38 -36.83 -38.87 -32.67
C THR A 38 -36.40 -38.91 -34.14
N ALA A 39 -35.62 -39.92 -34.57
CA ALA A 39 -35.09 -40.01 -35.92
C ALA A 39 -36.14 -39.95 -37.03
N TRP A 40 -37.20 -40.76 -36.94
CA TRP A 40 -38.24 -40.80 -37.98
C TRP A 40 -39.06 -39.50 -38.10
N PRO A 41 -39.64 -38.95 -37.01
CA PRO A 41 -40.38 -37.69 -37.12
C PRO A 41 -39.48 -36.53 -37.55
N PHE A 42 -38.22 -36.49 -37.09
CA PHE A 42 -37.27 -35.47 -37.50
C PHE A 42 -36.89 -35.60 -38.97
N TRP A 43 -36.51 -36.79 -39.42
CA TRP A 43 -36.19 -37.04 -40.83
C TRP A 43 -37.35 -36.65 -41.75
N ARG A 44 -38.58 -37.00 -41.40
CA ARG A 44 -39.76 -36.64 -42.20
C ARG A 44 -39.93 -35.13 -42.34
N ALA A 45 -39.55 -34.35 -41.33
CA ALA A 45 -39.60 -32.90 -41.38
C ALA A 45 -38.43 -32.30 -42.20
N THR A 46 -37.27 -32.95 -42.22
CA THR A 46 -36.03 -32.33 -42.72
C THR A 46 -35.46 -32.92 -44.00
N TYR A 47 -35.93 -34.10 -44.46
CA TYR A 47 -35.25 -34.82 -45.55
C TYR A 47 -35.17 -34.05 -46.86
N LEU A 48 -36.14 -33.16 -47.14
CA LEU A 48 -36.13 -32.28 -48.32
C LEU A 48 -35.20 -31.07 -48.16
N GLN A 49 -34.94 -30.65 -46.93
CA GLN A 49 -34.09 -29.51 -46.61
C GLN A 49 -32.61 -29.87 -46.51
N ARG A 50 -32.26 -31.16 -46.56
CA ARG A 50 -30.89 -31.62 -46.31
C ARG A 50 -29.87 -30.99 -47.26
N ASP A 51 -30.13 -31.04 -48.56
CA ASP A 51 -29.18 -30.55 -49.55
C ASP A 51 -29.02 -29.02 -49.45
N GLU A 52 -30.12 -28.31 -49.20
CA GLU A 52 -30.13 -26.86 -48.96
C GLU A 52 -29.39 -26.49 -47.67
N LEU A 53 -29.55 -27.27 -46.60
CA LEU A 53 -28.82 -27.10 -45.35
C LEU A 53 -27.32 -27.33 -45.55
N GLU A 54 -26.93 -28.35 -46.31
CA GLU A 54 -25.52 -28.61 -46.61
C GLU A 54 -24.88 -27.48 -47.43
N ILE A 55 -25.61 -26.92 -48.41
CA ILE A 55 -25.19 -25.71 -49.15
C ILE A 55 -25.04 -24.53 -48.20
N ALA A 56 -26.05 -24.28 -47.35
CA ALA A 56 -26.05 -23.18 -46.40
C ALA A 56 -24.90 -23.27 -45.39
N ILE A 57 -24.59 -24.48 -44.90
CA ILE A 57 -23.44 -24.76 -44.03
C ILE A 57 -22.13 -24.45 -44.73
N ASN A 58 -21.96 -24.88 -46.00
CA ASN A 58 -20.73 -24.60 -46.74
C ASN A 58 -20.56 -23.09 -46.98
N SER A 59 -21.62 -22.38 -47.38
CA SER A 59 -21.58 -20.93 -47.53
C SER A 59 -21.37 -20.20 -46.20
N LEU A 60 -21.87 -20.73 -45.09
CA LEU A 60 -21.62 -20.18 -43.75
C LEU A 60 -20.17 -20.39 -43.34
N HIS A 61 -19.61 -21.57 -43.61
CA HIS A 61 -18.21 -21.88 -43.35
C HIS A 61 -17.28 -20.93 -44.12
N GLU A 62 -17.47 -20.78 -45.44
CA GLU A 62 -16.67 -19.85 -46.25
C GLU A 62 -16.74 -18.42 -45.74
N ARG A 63 -17.93 -17.95 -45.36
CA ARG A 63 -18.12 -16.60 -44.80
C ARG A 63 -17.51 -16.44 -43.42
N SER A 64 -17.54 -17.48 -42.59
CA SER A 64 -16.95 -17.46 -41.24
C SER A 64 -15.43 -17.28 -41.23
N LEU A 65 -14.77 -17.58 -42.35
CA LEU A 65 -13.34 -17.34 -42.52
C LEU A 65 -13.02 -15.85 -42.75
N SER A 66 -13.98 -15.05 -43.22
CA SER A 66 -13.84 -13.63 -43.47
C SER A 66 -13.74 -12.82 -42.18
N ASP A 67 -13.00 -11.71 -42.21
CA ASP A 67 -12.84 -10.81 -41.06
C ASP A 67 -14.11 -9.99 -40.77
N SER A 68 -14.97 -9.82 -41.78
CA SER A 68 -16.23 -9.07 -41.66
C SER A 68 -17.41 -9.92 -41.20
N PHE A 69 -17.15 -11.13 -40.72
CA PHE A 69 -18.22 -12.07 -40.36
C PHE A 69 -18.96 -11.62 -39.09
N GLU A 70 -20.28 -11.47 -39.19
CA GLU A 70 -21.12 -11.19 -38.02
C GLU A 70 -21.60 -12.48 -37.37
N TRP A 71 -21.48 -12.60 -36.05
CA TRP A 71 -21.94 -13.78 -35.30
C TRP A 71 -23.43 -14.06 -35.49
N LEU A 72 -24.22 -13.01 -35.73
CA LEU A 72 -25.65 -13.10 -35.98
C LEU A 72 -25.98 -13.83 -37.29
N GLU A 73 -25.03 -14.00 -38.21
CA GLU A 73 -25.23 -14.78 -39.43
C GLU A 73 -25.53 -16.25 -39.15
N ILE A 74 -24.97 -16.84 -38.10
CA ILE A 74 -25.21 -18.25 -37.74
C ILE A 74 -26.70 -18.51 -37.47
N PRO A 75 -27.32 -17.87 -36.45
CA PRO A 75 -28.72 -18.07 -36.17
C PRO A 75 -29.60 -17.60 -37.32
N ARG A 76 -29.22 -16.54 -38.06
CA ARG A 76 -29.96 -16.13 -39.27
C ARG A 76 -30.02 -17.22 -40.32
N VAL A 77 -28.88 -17.82 -40.69
CA VAL A 77 -28.83 -18.89 -41.69
C VAL A 77 -29.57 -20.12 -41.19
N LEU A 78 -29.26 -20.55 -39.96
CA LEU A 78 -29.81 -21.77 -39.38
C LEU A 78 -31.32 -21.72 -39.10
N SER A 79 -31.89 -20.54 -38.83
CA SER A 79 -33.33 -20.36 -38.60
C SER A 79 -34.23 -20.71 -39.78
N HIS A 80 -33.68 -20.81 -41.00
CA HIS A 80 -34.43 -21.25 -42.18
C HIS A 80 -34.69 -22.77 -42.20
N PHE A 81 -34.06 -23.51 -41.30
CA PHE A 81 -34.07 -24.96 -41.27
C PHE A 81 -34.68 -25.48 -39.98
N VAL A 82 -35.31 -26.65 -40.04
CA VAL A 82 -35.79 -27.34 -38.83
C VAL A 82 -34.60 -28.01 -38.15
N LEU A 83 -34.17 -27.44 -37.03
CA LEU A 83 -33.06 -27.95 -36.22
C LEU A 83 -33.55 -28.76 -35.02
N ARG A 84 -32.64 -29.56 -34.43
CA ARG A 84 -32.91 -30.15 -33.11
C ARG A 84 -32.92 -29.05 -32.04
N PRO A 85 -33.66 -29.21 -30.94
CA PRO A 85 -33.72 -28.21 -29.87
C PRO A 85 -32.34 -27.81 -29.32
N ASP A 86 -31.43 -28.78 -29.16
CA ASP A 86 -30.08 -28.52 -28.65
C ASP A 86 -29.25 -27.66 -29.62
N ASP A 87 -29.33 -27.96 -30.92
CA ASP A 87 -28.64 -27.19 -31.96
C ASP A 87 -29.23 -25.78 -32.08
N GLN A 88 -30.55 -25.64 -31.92
CA GLN A 88 -31.22 -24.34 -31.92
C GLN A 88 -30.74 -23.49 -30.74
N GLY A 89 -30.71 -24.05 -29.53
CA GLY A 89 -30.20 -23.35 -28.34
C GLY A 89 -28.74 -22.90 -28.51
N GLN A 90 -27.91 -23.73 -29.15
CA GLN A 90 -26.51 -23.39 -29.44
C GLN A 90 -26.39 -22.28 -30.50
N ALA A 91 -27.26 -22.28 -31.52
CA ALA A 91 -27.34 -21.18 -32.47
C ALA A 91 -27.82 -19.87 -31.79
N ASP A 92 -28.76 -19.98 -30.84
CA ASP A 92 -29.30 -18.84 -30.10
C ASP A 92 -28.24 -18.17 -29.20
N TRP A 93 -27.25 -18.91 -28.69
CA TRP A 93 -26.11 -18.33 -27.97
C TRP A 93 -25.35 -17.30 -28.81
N TYR A 94 -25.22 -17.52 -30.12
CA TYR A 94 -24.60 -16.52 -31.01
C TYR A 94 -25.45 -15.26 -31.15
N ALA A 95 -26.78 -15.42 -31.24
CA ALA A 95 -27.70 -14.27 -31.28
C ALA A 95 -27.63 -13.48 -29.97
N GLU A 96 -27.57 -14.17 -28.83
CA GLU A 96 -27.43 -13.56 -27.51
C GLU A 96 -26.07 -12.87 -27.37
N ALA A 97 -24.96 -13.53 -27.69
CA ALA A 97 -23.62 -12.93 -27.66
C ALA A 97 -23.56 -11.63 -28.48
N HIS A 98 -24.09 -11.64 -29.70
CA HIS A 98 -24.16 -10.46 -30.55
C HIS A 98 -25.01 -9.34 -29.92
N ARG A 99 -26.17 -9.68 -29.34
CA ARG A 99 -27.04 -8.71 -28.65
C ARG A 99 -26.35 -8.10 -27.42
N GLN A 100 -25.67 -8.92 -26.61
CA GLN A 100 -24.94 -8.47 -25.42
C GLN A 100 -23.78 -7.56 -25.81
N TYR A 101 -23.06 -7.89 -26.88
CA TYR A 101 -22.00 -7.05 -27.43
C TYR A 101 -22.54 -5.67 -27.86
N HIS A 102 -23.61 -5.62 -28.65
CA HIS A 102 -24.20 -4.34 -29.05
C HIS A 102 -24.82 -3.56 -27.88
N ALA A 103 -25.41 -4.25 -26.91
CA ALA A 103 -25.93 -3.60 -25.70
C ALA A 103 -24.80 -2.96 -24.88
N LEU A 104 -23.64 -3.62 -24.80
CA LEU A 104 -22.44 -3.07 -24.18
C LEU A 104 -21.95 -1.82 -24.93
N LEU A 105 -21.77 -1.91 -26.25
CA LEU A 105 -21.34 -0.77 -27.07
C LEU A 105 -22.28 0.42 -26.90
N LYS A 106 -23.59 0.20 -26.98
CA LYS A 106 -24.60 1.24 -26.76
C LYS A 106 -24.45 1.91 -25.39
N LYS A 107 -24.25 1.14 -24.32
CA LYS A 107 -24.06 1.70 -22.97
C LYS A 107 -22.78 2.54 -22.87
N LEU A 108 -21.69 2.11 -23.49
CA LEU A 108 -20.41 2.80 -23.41
C LEU A 108 -20.37 4.05 -24.30
N GLU A 109 -20.85 3.95 -25.55
CA GLU A 109 -20.74 5.00 -26.56
C GLU A 109 -21.91 6.00 -26.50
N LEU A 110 -23.15 5.52 -26.41
CA LEU A 110 -24.34 6.38 -26.51
C LEU A 110 -24.78 6.91 -25.15
N GLU A 111 -24.65 6.11 -24.10
CA GLU A 111 -25.07 6.49 -22.74
C GLU A 111 -23.92 7.06 -21.90
N GLY A 112 -22.68 7.02 -22.41
CA GLY A 112 -21.50 7.55 -21.72
C GLY A 112 -21.23 6.88 -20.38
N ALA A 113 -21.69 5.64 -20.19
CA ALA A 113 -21.55 4.94 -18.93
C ALA A 113 -20.07 4.67 -18.62
N ARG A 114 -19.67 4.89 -17.36
CA ARG A 114 -18.33 4.51 -16.90
C ARG A 114 -18.17 2.99 -17.01
N PHE A 115 -17.16 2.56 -17.77
CA PHE A 115 -16.84 1.15 -17.91
C PHE A 115 -16.62 0.48 -16.55
N LYS A 116 -17.25 -0.69 -16.37
CA LYS A 116 -17.06 -1.59 -15.23
C LYS A 116 -16.87 -3.00 -15.76
N PRO A 117 -15.91 -3.79 -15.24
CA PRO A 117 -15.68 -5.16 -15.69
C PRO A 117 -16.94 -6.05 -15.67
N ALA A 118 -17.80 -5.91 -14.66
CA ALA A 118 -19.05 -6.65 -14.54
C ALA A 118 -20.04 -6.42 -15.71
N MET A 119 -19.86 -5.37 -16.51
CA MET A 119 -20.65 -5.16 -17.73
C MET A 119 -20.33 -6.20 -18.82
N LEU A 120 -19.19 -6.87 -18.74
CA LEU A 120 -18.75 -7.91 -19.67
C LEU A 120 -19.28 -9.29 -19.30
N ASP A 121 -19.73 -9.52 -18.07
CA ASP A 121 -20.16 -10.83 -17.58
C ASP A 121 -21.23 -11.50 -18.47
N PRO A 122 -22.26 -10.80 -18.97
CA PRO A 122 -23.23 -11.41 -19.88
C PRO A 122 -22.57 -11.92 -21.17
N LEU A 123 -21.69 -11.11 -21.77
CA LEU A 123 -20.99 -11.48 -22.99
C LEU A 123 -20.02 -12.64 -22.75
N ILE A 124 -19.28 -12.63 -21.63
CA ILE A 124 -18.35 -13.69 -21.23
C ILE A 124 -19.07 -15.02 -21.07
N ASN A 125 -20.26 -15.01 -20.46
CA ASN A 125 -21.06 -16.22 -20.28
C ASN A 125 -21.47 -16.83 -21.61
N GLU A 126 -21.95 -16.03 -22.57
CA GLU A 126 -22.31 -16.52 -23.90
C GLU A 126 -21.09 -17.04 -24.68
N LEU A 127 -19.98 -16.29 -24.65
CA LEU A 127 -18.73 -16.72 -25.29
C LEU A 127 -18.20 -18.04 -24.69
N ARG A 128 -18.35 -18.23 -23.37
CA ARG A 128 -18.00 -19.50 -22.70
C ARG A 128 -18.85 -20.63 -23.25
N TYR A 129 -20.18 -20.47 -23.29
CA TYR A 129 -21.08 -21.50 -23.82
C TYR A 129 -20.73 -21.88 -25.26
N ILE A 130 -20.55 -20.88 -26.13
CA ILE A 130 -20.10 -21.08 -27.52
C ILE A 130 -18.76 -21.84 -27.54
N SER A 131 -17.77 -21.42 -26.76
CA SER A 131 -16.44 -22.05 -26.78
C SER A 131 -16.46 -23.54 -26.40
N THR A 132 -17.44 -23.98 -25.60
CA THR A 132 -17.56 -25.36 -25.10
C THR A 132 -18.44 -26.27 -25.96
N ALA A 133 -19.10 -25.75 -27.00
CA ALA A 133 -20.10 -26.49 -27.76
C ALA A 133 -19.51 -27.36 -28.89
N ASP A 134 -18.54 -28.23 -28.60
CA ASP A 134 -17.74 -28.93 -29.62
C ASP A 134 -18.58 -29.68 -30.67
N ALA A 135 -19.62 -30.41 -30.23
CA ALA A 135 -20.47 -31.19 -31.12
C ALA A 135 -21.20 -30.33 -32.16
N PHE A 136 -21.64 -29.12 -31.77
CA PHE A 136 -22.28 -28.15 -32.66
C PHE A 136 -21.31 -27.70 -33.75
N HIS A 137 -20.13 -27.25 -33.35
CA HIS A 137 -19.14 -26.68 -34.25
C HIS A 137 -18.60 -27.73 -35.21
N GLN A 138 -18.43 -28.97 -34.77
CA GLN A 138 -18.07 -30.08 -35.64
C GLN A 138 -19.19 -30.38 -36.66
N LYS A 139 -20.44 -30.45 -36.21
CA LYS A 139 -21.60 -30.75 -37.06
C LYS A 139 -21.81 -29.70 -38.15
N TYR A 140 -21.68 -28.42 -37.81
CA TYR A 140 -21.92 -27.30 -38.73
C TYR A 140 -20.63 -26.71 -39.35
N ARG A 141 -19.47 -27.38 -39.19
CA ARG A 141 -18.16 -26.95 -39.73
C ARG A 141 -17.75 -25.54 -39.28
N LEU A 142 -18.03 -25.20 -38.03
CA LEU A 142 -17.73 -23.90 -37.41
C LEU A 142 -16.52 -23.96 -36.46
N THR A 143 -15.64 -24.96 -36.59
CA THR A 143 -14.49 -25.18 -35.69
C THR A 143 -13.47 -24.04 -35.71
N GLU A 144 -13.21 -23.45 -36.88
CA GLU A 144 -12.33 -22.28 -37.00
C GLU A 144 -12.92 -21.08 -36.25
N LEU A 145 -14.23 -20.86 -36.40
CA LEU A 145 -14.93 -19.82 -35.67
C LEU A 145 -14.91 -20.10 -34.16
N GLN A 146 -15.13 -21.34 -33.73
CA GLN A 146 -15.01 -21.74 -32.32
C GLN A 146 -13.64 -21.38 -31.75
N THR A 147 -12.58 -21.63 -32.51
CA THR A 147 -11.20 -21.32 -32.12
C THR A 147 -10.99 -19.82 -31.96
N ARG A 148 -11.48 -19.01 -32.90
CA ARG A 148 -11.46 -17.54 -32.79
C ARG A 148 -12.26 -17.04 -31.58
N MET A 149 -13.45 -17.60 -31.33
CA MET A 149 -14.30 -17.24 -30.20
C MET A 149 -13.64 -17.60 -28.87
N LYS A 150 -12.98 -18.75 -28.78
CA LYS A 150 -12.22 -19.17 -27.62
C LYS A 150 -11.03 -18.24 -27.36
N ALA A 151 -10.27 -17.89 -28.39
CA ALA A 151 -9.16 -16.94 -28.27
C ALA A 151 -9.64 -15.56 -27.79
N MET A 152 -10.78 -15.09 -28.30
CA MET A 152 -11.39 -13.83 -27.85
C MET A 152 -11.87 -13.91 -26.39
N TYR A 153 -12.48 -15.02 -25.98
CA TYR A 153 -12.88 -15.25 -24.59
C TYR A 153 -11.67 -15.21 -23.64
N GLU A 154 -10.60 -15.94 -23.97
CA GLU A 154 -9.37 -15.98 -23.18
C GLU A 154 -8.70 -14.60 -23.11
N ALA A 155 -8.62 -13.90 -24.25
CA ALA A 155 -8.10 -12.54 -24.30
C ALA A 155 -8.94 -11.56 -23.46
N LEU A 156 -10.27 -11.68 -23.48
CA LEU A 156 -11.16 -10.83 -22.70
C LEU A 156 -10.96 -11.04 -21.20
N LEU A 157 -10.84 -12.30 -20.75
CA LEU A 157 -10.54 -12.62 -19.36
C LEU A 157 -9.20 -12.03 -18.93
N GLN A 158 -8.15 -12.22 -19.74
CA GLN A 158 -6.83 -11.65 -19.45
C GLN A 158 -6.88 -10.12 -19.33
N ARG A 159 -7.60 -9.44 -20.23
CA ARG A 159 -7.75 -7.98 -20.17
C ARG A 159 -8.50 -7.49 -18.94
N ILE A 160 -9.48 -8.27 -18.46
CA ILE A 160 -10.19 -7.96 -17.21
C ILE A 160 -9.25 -8.10 -16.01
N ASP A 161 -8.43 -9.14 -15.98
CA ASP A 161 -7.47 -9.36 -14.90
C ASP A 161 -6.41 -8.26 -14.87
N GLU A 162 -5.88 -7.87 -16.04
CA GLU A 162 -4.95 -6.74 -16.19
C GLU A 162 -5.59 -5.43 -15.70
N PHE A 163 -6.84 -5.16 -16.09
CA PHE A 163 -7.57 -3.97 -15.63
C PHE A 163 -7.76 -3.96 -14.10
N ASN A 164 -8.16 -5.10 -13.52
CA ASN A 164 -8.35 -5.23 -12.08
C ASN A 164 -7.03 -5.05 -11.31
N ALA A 165 -5.93 -5.60 -11.82
CA ALA A 165 -4.60 -5.45 -11.24
C ALA A 165 -4.12 -4.00 -11.28
N MET A 166 -4.28 -3.31 -12.42
CA MET A 166 -3.96 -1.89 -12.54
C MET A 166 -4.79 -1.04 -11.58
N HIS A 167 -6.10 -1.25 -11.53
CA HIS A 167 -6.99 -0.48 -10.65
C HIS A 167 -6.65 -0.69 -9.18
N LYS A 168 -6.30 -1.93 -8.77
CA LYS A 168 -5.83 -2.22 -7.41
C LYS A 168 -4.52 -1.49 -7.11
N SER A 169 -3.57 -1.51 -8.04
CA SER A 169 -2.28 -0.81 -7.89
C SER A 169 -2.47 0.70 -7.79
N GLU A 170 -3.38 1.29 -8.58
CA GLU A 170 -3.69 2.71 -8.52
C GLU A 170 -4.30 3.11 -7.16
N ILE A 171 -5.20 2.29 -6.61
CA ILE A 171 -5.75 2.52 -5.26
C ILE A 171 -4.63 2.47 -4.21
N GLN A 172 -3.74 1.48 -4.28
CA GLN A 172 -2.63 1.35 -3.34
C GLN A 172 -1.65 2.51 -3.44
N ALA A 173 -1.35 2.99 -4.65
CA ALA A 173 -0.51 4.16 -4.88
C ALA A 173 -1.11 5.42 -4.26
N LYS A 174 -2.42 5.64 -4.45
CA LYS A 174 -3.14 6.78 -3.83
C LYS A 174 -3.15 6.69 -2.30
N GLN A 175 -3.28 5.49 -1.74
CA GLN A 175 -3.21 5.28 -0.29
C GLN A 175 -1.80 5.60 0.24
N ALA A 176 -0.76 5.11 -0.43
CA ALA A 176 0.63 5.37 -0.06
C ALA A 176 0.99 6.87 -0.17
N GLU A 177 0.50 7.55 -1.20
CA GLU A 177 0.68 9.00 -1.37
C GLU A 177 0.01 9.79 -0.23
N ALA A 178 -1.23 9.43 0.12
CA ALA A 178 -1.95 10.04 1.25
C ALA A 178 -1.26 9.78 2.61
N GLU A 179 -0.62 8.63 2.79
CA GLU A 179 0.19 8.34 3.99
C GLU A 179 1.47 9.17 4.03
N LEU A 180 2.18 9.29 2.91
CA LEU A 180 3.37 10.14 2.81
C LEU A 180 3.03 11.61 3.06
N GLU A 181 1.89 12.09 2.58
CA GLU A 181 1.43 13.46 2.84
C GLU A 181 1.16 13.69 4.34
N LYS A 182 0.55 12.71 5.03
CA LYS A 182 0.37 12.77 6.50
C LYS A 182 1.70 12.79 7.24
N ILE A 183 2.67 11.97 6.84
CA ILE A 183 4.01 11.94 7.44
C ILE A 183 4.70 13.30 7.26
N ARG A 184 4.68 13.86 6.03
CA ARG A 184 5.24 15.20 5.76
C ARG A 184 4.57 16.28 6.60
N ALA A 185 3.24 16.24 6.72
CA ALA A 185 2.52 17.18 7.58
C ALA A 185 2.96 17.05 9.06
N GLN A 186 3.12 15.83 9.58
CA GLN A 186 3.64 15.61 10.93
C GLN A 186 5.09 16.10 11.10
N GLU A 187 5.97 15.83 10.14
CA GLU A 187 7.36 16.33 10.15
C GLU A 187 7.41 17.86 10.19
N THR A 188 6.54 18.55 9.43
CA THR A 188 6.48 20.02 9.48
C THR A 188 6.04 20.54 10.85
N LEU A 189 5.10 19.86 11.52
CA LEU A 189 4.68 20.24 12.86
C LEU A 189 5.78 20.01 13.89
N VAL A 190 6.44 18.85 13.86
CA VAL A 190 7.55 18.52 14.75
C VAL A 190 8.72 19.49 14.54
N ASN A 191 9.05 19.83 13.29
CA ASN A 191 10.10 20.81 13.01
C ASN A 191 9.72 22.20 13.54
N ALA A 192 8.48 22.65 13.37
CA ALA A 192 8.02 23.91 13.93
C ALA A 192 8.05 23.92 15.47
N GLU A 193 7.72 22.81 16.13
CA GLU A 193 7.85 22.65 17.58
C GLU A 193 9.30 22.68 18.03
N ASN A 194 10.20 21.99 17.32
CA ASN A 194 11.63 21.99 17.58
C ASN A 194 12.24 23.40 17.43
N GLU A 195 11.81 24.16 16.41
CA GLU A 195 12.22 25.55 16.22
C GLU A 195 11.74 26.45 17.37
N LYS A 196 10.48 26.29 17.82
CA LYS A 196 9.96 27.00 19.01
C LYS A 196 10.76 26.67 20.26
N LEU A 197 11.08 25.39 20.46
CA LEU A 197 11.90 24.95 21.59
C LEU A 197 13.32 25.56 21.51
N ALA A 198 13.93 25.58 20.32
CA ALA A 198 15.23 26.19 20.09
C ALA A 198 15.21 27.71 20.37
N GLN A 199 14.14 28.41 19.98
CA GLN A 199 13.94 29.83 20.30
C GLN A 199 13.80 30.05 21.81
N GLN A 200 12.99 29.25 22.51
CA GLN A 200 12.88 29.32 23.97
C GLN A 200 14.22 29.05 24.66
N ASN A 201 14.98 28.06 24.20
CA ASN A 201 16.30 27.76 24.73
C ASN A 201 17.28 28.93 24.54
N ARG A 202 17.24 29.63 23.39
CA ARG A 202 18.03 30.85 23.17
C ARG A 202 17.65 31.95 24.15
N LEU A 203 16.35 32.21 24.35
CA LEU A 203 15.86 33.19 25.32
C LEU A 203 16.32 32.87 26.75
N VAL A 204 16.26 31.60 27.15
CA VAL A 204 16.76 31.15 28.46
C VAL A 204 18.27 31.37 28.58
N GLN A 205 19.05 31.10 27.53
CA GLN A 205 20.49 31.37 27.52
C GLN A 205 20.80 32.87 27.64
N GLU A 206 20.09 33.73 26.91
CA GLU A 206 20.23 35.19 27.03
C GLU A 206 19.87 35.70 28.43
N GLN A 207 18.79 35.19 29.03
CA GLN A 207 18.43 35.51 30.42
C GLN A 207 19.53 35.08 31.40
N ARG A 208 20.10 33.88 31.23
CA ARG A 208 21.21 33.41 32.06
C ARG A 208 22.44 34.30 31.93
N LEU A 209 22.77 34.75 30.71
CA LEU A 209 23.89 35.67 30.49
C LEU A 209 23.64 37.03 31.18
N LYS A 210 22.44 37.60 31.08
CA LYS A 210 22.07 38.83 31.79
C LYS A 210 22.19 38.70 33.30
N VAL A 211 21.72 37.58 33.87
CA VAL A 211 21.87 37.31 35.31
C VAL A 211 23.35 37.22 35.71
N VAL A 212 24.20 36.60 34.89
CA VAL A 212 25.65 36.55 35.14
C VAL A 212 26.29 37.93 35.06
N GLU A 213 25.91 38.76 34.08
CA GLU A 213 26.39 40.14 33.96
C GLU A 213 25.94 41.02 35.12
N GLU A 214 24.68 40.93 35.54
CA GLU A 214 24.17 41.64 36.73
C GLU A 214 24.89 41.18 38.00
N LYS A 215 25.10 39.87 38.16
CA LYS A 215 25.86 39.33 39.29
C LYS A 215 27.29 39.89 39.32
N LYS A 216 27.97 39.93 38.16
CA LYS A 216 29.31 40.54 38.04
C LYS A 216 29.30 42.04 38.35
N ARG A 217 28.27 42.78 37.92
CA ARG A 217 28.12 44.20 38.26
C ARG A 217 27.91 44.42 39.76
N LEU A 218 27.10 43.58 40.40
CA LEU A 218 26.89 43.61 41.84
C LEU A 218 28.15 43.26 42.61
N GLU A 219 28.91 42.26 42.17
CA GLU A 219 30.21 41.91 42.75
C GLU A 219 31.23 43.04 42.59
N ALA A 220 31.31 43.68 41.41
CA ALA A 220 32.17 44.84 41.21
C ALA A 220 31.77 46.03 42.08
N LYS A 221 30.46 46.26 42.27
CA LYS A 221 29.96 47.31 43.17
C LYS A 221 30.32 47.00 44.64
N ARG A 222 30.10 45.77 45.10
CA ARG A 222 30.50 45.34 46.45
C ARG A 222 32.01 45.48 46.68
N ALA A 223 32.83 45.08 45.71
CA ALA A 223 34.28 45.25 45.80
C ALA A 223 34.70 46.73 45.84
N ALA A 224 34.00 47.61 45.12
CA ALA A 224 34.24 49.05 45.19
C ALA A 224 33.83 49.63 46.56
N ASP A 225 32.65 49.24 47.07
CA ASP A 225 32.16 49.65 48.40
C ASP A 225 33.11 49.15 49.51
N GLU A 226 33.61 47.91 49.42
CA GLU A 226 34.62 47.35 50.35
C GLU A 226 35.97 48.09 50.25
N ALA A 227 36.42 48.43 49.05
CA ALA A 227 37.65 49.20 48.87
C ALA A 227 37.52 50.63 49.42
N GLU A 228 36.36 51.25 49.31
CA GLU A 228 36.06 52.54 49.91
C GLU A 228 36.01 52.44 51.44
N GLN A 229 35.37 51.40 51.98
CA GLN A 229 35.35 51.13 53.41
C GLN A 229 36.77 50.93 53.96
N GLN A 230 37.61 50.14 53.28
CA GLN A 230 39.02 49.97 53.64
C GLN A 230 39.81 51.28 53.60
N ARG A 231 39.50 52.20 52.67
CA ARG A 231 40.12 53.53 52.65
C ARG A 231 39.71 54.37 53.84
N ILE A 232 38.42 54.38 54.17
CA ILE A 232 37.88 55.08 55.34
C ILE A 232 38.51 54.50 56.62
N ASP A 233 38.59 53.18 56.73
CA ASP A 233 39.15 52.52 57.91
C ASP A 233 40.67 52.78 58.03
N LYS A 234 41.44 52.72 56.94
CA LYS A 234 42.86 53.16 56.95
C LYS A 234 43.02 54.62 57.34
N GLN A 235 42.10 55.48 56.91
CA GLN A 235 42.12 56.88 57.27
C GLN A 235 41.77 57.09 58.75
N ARG A 236 40.81 56.33 59.28
CA ARG A 236 40.50 56.29 60.72
C ARG A 236 41.65 55.73 61.54
N GLU A 237 42.36 54.71 61.05
CA GLU A 237 43.58 54.19 61.67
C GLU A 237 44.67 55.25 61.70
N TYR A 238 44.91 55.96 60.59
CA TYR A 238 45.85 57.07 60.54
C TYR A 238 45.46 58.21 61.50
N ASP A 239 44.18 58.56 61.54
CA ASP A 239 43.66 59.58 62.46
C ASP A 239 43.74 59.12 63.93
N ALA A 240 43.53 57.82 64.20
CA ALA A 240 43.69 57.22 65.51
C ALA A 240 45.16 57.14 65.94
N GLU A 241 46.08 56.83 65.03
CA GLU A 241 47.52 56.88 65.26
C GLU A 241 47.99 58.31 65.48
N ALA A 242 47.48 59.29 64.73
CA ALA A 242 47.75 60.71 64.94
C ALA A 242 47.19 61.18 66.30
N ALA A 243 46.00 60.72 66.69
CA ALA A 243 45.43 60.98 68.01
C ALA A 243 46.20 60.27 69.14
N GLN A 244 46.72 59.07 68.90
CA GLN A 244 47.60 58.37 69.84
C GLN A 244 48.96 59.06 69.96
N ARG A 245 49.54 59.58 68.88
CA ARG A 245 50.75 60.41 68.92
C ARG A 245 50.50 61.70 69.68
N ARG A 246 49.37 62.38 69.46
CA ARG A 246 48.97 63.54 70.29
C ARG A 246 48.80 63.18 71.76
N ARG A 247 48.15 62.04 72.06
CA ARG A 247 48.05 61.54 73.45
C ARG A 247 49.41 61.16 74.02
N GLN A 248 50.34 60.63 73.22
CA GLN A 248 51.71 60.34 73.66
C GLN A 248 52.53 61.62 73.87
N GLU A 249 52.31 62.67 73.07
CA GLU A 249 52.87 64.01 73.26
C GLU A 249 52.29 64.67 74.53
N GLU A 250 50.98 64.55 74.76
CA GLU A 250 50.30 64.99 75.99
C GLU A 250 50.74 64.16 77.21
N LEU A 251 50.96 62.85 77.05
CA LEU A 251 51.52 61.97 78.07
C LEU A 251 52.99 62.30 78.33
N GLN A 252 53.81 62.63 77.32
CA GLN A 252 55.18 63.11 77.53
C GLN A 252 55.22 64.50 78.18
N ALA A 253 54.25 65.37 77.87
CA ALA A 253 54.08 66.66 78.53
C ALA A 253 53.68 66.49 80.01
N SER A 254 52.80 65.53 80.32
CA SER A 254 52.41 65.20 81.70
C SER A 254 53.43 64.34 82.45
N PHE A 255 54.28 63.56 81.77
CA PHE A 255 55.44 62.87 82.35
C PHE A 255 56.57 63.83 82.75
N ARG A 256 56.61 65.05 82.20
CA ARG A 256 57.53 66.10 82.67
C ARG A 256 57.07 66.76 83.98
N ASP A 257 55.79 66.64 84.34
CA ASP A 257 55.18 67.21 85.55
C ASP A 257 54.99 66.19 86.70
N LEU A 258 55.17 64.89 86.45
CA LEU A 258 55.02 63.83 87.46
C LEU A 258 56.35 63.11 87.70
N SER A 259 57.36 63.86 88.13
CA SER A 259 58.33 63.28 89.07
C SER A 259 57.61 63.08 90.42
N TRP A 260 57.86 61.94 91.07
CA TRP A 260 57.43 61.56 92.43
C TRP A 260 56.07 60.84 92.59
N GLN A 261 56.08 59.50 92.50
CA GLN A 261 55.65 58.57 93.59
C GLN A 261 55.51 57.12 93.08
N SER A 262 56.21 56.19 93.78
CA SER A 262 55.95 54.74 94.01
C SER A 262 55.24 53.91 92.91
N GLY A 263 55.71 52.77 92.41
CA GLY A 263 56.46 51.67 93.03
C GLY A 263 55.61 50.38 93.07
N GLY A 264 56.00 49.33 92.33
CA GLY A 264 55.66 47.91 92.62
C GLY A 264 54.76 47.13 91.63
N ALA A 265 55.28 46.00 91.12
CA ALA A 265 54.62 44.95 90.30
C ALA A 265 54.14 43.74 91.18
N PRO A 266 53.36 42.73 90.70
CA PRO A 266 53.85 41.65 89.81
C PRO A 266 52.81 40.98 88.84
N THR A 267 53.32 40.13 87.93
CA THR A 267 52.71 39.14 86.98
C THR A 267 52.21 37.83 87.69
N PRO A 268 51.63 36.74 87.06
CA PRO A 268 51.73 36.22 85.66
C PRO A 268 50.48 35.47 85.04
N ALA A 269 50.70 34.82 83.87
CA ALA A 269 50.02 33.64 83.26
C ALA A 269 48.69 33.86 82.50
N SER A 270 48.34 33.22 81.36
CA SER A 270 48.94 32.16 80.52
C SER A 270 48.21 32.13 79.15
N ALA A 271 48.90 31.72 78.08
CA ALA A 271 48.31 31.22 76.82
C ALA A 271 47.63 29.84 77.03
N PRO A 272 46.77 29.29 76.13
CA PRO A 272 47.18 28.75 74.80
C PRO A 272 46.20 29.12 73.66
N THR A 273 46.66 29.38 72.44
CA THR A 273 47.10 28.46 71.37
C THR A 273 45.93 27.95 70.50
N PRO A 274 46.08 28.01 69.17
CA PRO A 274 45.01 27.89 68.17
C PRO A 274 44.87 26.45 67.67
N ALA A 275 43.82 26.17 66.89
CA ALA A 275 43.93 25.17 65.85
C ALA A 275 43.03 25.51 64.65
N PRO A 276 43.48 25.23 63.42
CA PRO A 276 42.95 25.81 62.18
C PRO A 276 42.19 24.79 61.31
N GLU A 277 41.30 25.35 60.50
CA GLU A 277 41.04 25.01 59.08
C GLU A 277 40.88 23.51 58.65
N PRO A 278 40.90 23.19 57.34
CA PRO A 278 39.71 23.01 56.51
C PRO A 278 39.74 21.60 55.87
N VAL A 279 38.97 21.33 54.81
CA VAL A 279 39.43 20.82 53.48
C VAL A 279 38.18 20.13 52.87
N LEU A 280 37.42 20.75 51.96
CA LEU A 280 37.54 20.65 50.48
C LEU A 280 38.09 19.28 50.02
N ALA A 281 37.33 18.38 49.42
CA ALA A 281 37.19 18.37 47.96
C ALA A 281 36.61 16.99 47.61
N THR A 282 35.47 16.91 46.91
CA THR A 282 35.32 16.86 45.45
C THR A 282 35.91 15.63 44.75
N VAL A 283 35.05 15.05 43.90
CA VAL A 283 35.38 14.47 42.57
C VAL A 283 35.93 13.05 42.57
N ASP A 284 35.11 12.07 42.97
CA ASP A 284 35.39 10.68 42.55
C ASP A 284 34.17 9.75 42.34
N GLN A 285 32.95 10.29 42.16
CA GLN A 285 31.77 9.44 41.84
C GLN A 285 31.01 9.86 40.57
N LYS A 286 31.65 10.67 39.72
CA LYS A 286 31.19 10.93 38.34
C LYS A 286 31.88 10.05 37.28
N VAL A 287 32.72 9.10 37.70
CA VAL A 287 33.37 8.11 36.83
C VAL A 287 32.71 6.72 36.94
N ASP A 288 32.14 6.36 38.09
CA ASP A 288 31.36 5.13 38.25
C ASP A 288 30.00 5.16 37.52
N ALA A 289 29.42 6.34 37.33
CA ALA A 289 28.12 6.50 36.67
C ALA A 289 28.16 6.40 35.13
N LEU A 290 29.35 6.43 34.51
CA LEU A 290 29.53 6.34 33.05
C LEU A 290 30.02 4.96 32.58
N MET A 291 30.58 4.14 33.48
CA MET A 291 30.95 2.74 33.20
C MET A 291 29.82 1.74 33.46
N GLN A 292 28.73 2.16 34.12
CA GLN A 292 27.50 1.37 34.29
C GLN A 292 26.51 1.47 33.11
N GLN A 293 26.70 2.40 32.16
CA GLN A 293 25.78 2.58 31.01
C GLN A 293 26.26 1.97 29.70
N LEU A 294 27.41 1.29 29.66
CA LEU A 294 27.99 0.75 28.41
C LEU A 294 28.44 -0.71 28.51
N ARG A 295 28.06 -1.44 29.56
CA ARG A 295 28.18 -2.90 29.65
C ARG A 295 26.82 -3.51 29.92
N THR A 296 26.42 -4.39 29.01
CA THR A 296 25.29 -5.34 29.03
C THR A 296 23.92 -4.84 28.55
N GLN A 297 23.91 -4.19 27.37
CA GLN A 297 23.07 -4.70 26.27
C GLN A 297 23.76 -5.95 25.67
N ASP A 298 22.97 -6.85 25.10
CA ASP A 298 23.30 -8.20 24.60
C ASP A 298 23.27 -9.35 25.62
N SER A 299 22.05 -9.65 26.08
CA SER A 299 21.60 -11.04 26.23
C SER A 299 20.08 -11.06 26.05
N LEU A 300 19.60 -11.56 24.91
CA LEU A 300 18.20 -11.99 24.80
C LEU A 300 17.95 -13.03 25.88
N SER A 301 16.87 -12.87 26.64
CA SER A 301 16.56 -13.78 27.73
C SER A 301 15.99 -15.09 27.19
N ASP A 302 16.29 -16.22 27.84
CA ASP A 302 15.74 -17.55 27.49
C ASP A 302 14.20 -17.55 27.43
N ALA A 303 13.55 -16.62 28.16
CA ALA A 303 12.11 -16.41 28.16
C ALA A 303 11.57 -15.84 26.83
N GLU A 304 12.35 -15.02 26.12
CA GLU A 304 11.96 -14.44 24.83
C GLU A 304 12.13 -15.44 23.68
N ILE A 305 13.10 -16.36 23.80
CA ILE A 305 13.30 -17.49 22.88
C ILE A 305 12.18 -18.54 23.06
N GLU A 306 11.76 -18.82 24.30
CA GLU A 306 10.64 -19.73 24.58
C GLU A 306 9.28 -19.15 24.11
N ALA A 307 9.10 -17.83 24.20
CA ALA A 307 7.90 -17.15 23.71
C ALA A 307 7.79 -17.18 22.17
N ALA A 308 8.92 -17.04 21.46
CA ALA A 308 8.96 -17.17 20.00
C ALA A 308 8.68 -18.60 19.52
N GLY A 309 9.15 -19.62 20.25
CA GLY A 309 8.88 -21.04 19.95
C GLY A 309 7.40 -21.43 20.10
N LYS A 310 6.71 -20.92 21.14
CA LYS A 310 5.28 -21.16 21.34
C LYS A 310 4.40 -20.48 20.27
N LEU A 311 4.81 -19.30 19.80
CA LEU A 311 4.12 -18.59 18.70
C LEU A 311 4.26 -19.32 17.35
N TYR A 312 5.42 -19.93 17.07
CA TYR A 312 5.64 -20.71 15.86
C TYR A 312 4.80 -22.00 15.81
N GLU A 313 4.71 -22.75 16.92
CA GLU A 313 3.88 -23.97 16.99
C GLU A 313 2.37 -23.65 16.94
N MET A 314 1.93 -22.51 17.51
CA MET A 314 0.55 -22.03 17.36
C MET A 314 0.19 -21.65 15.91
N LEU A 315 1.12 -21.06 15.15
CA LEU A 315 0.89 -20.68 13.76
C LEU A 315 0.90 -21.90 12.82
N LYS A 316 1.76 -22.89 13.10
CA LYS A 316 1.81 -24.16 12.36
C LYS A 316 0.54 -25.01 12.54
N ALA A 317 -0.06 -25.02 13.73
CA ALA A 317 -1.32 -25.74 13.99
C ALA A 317 -2.56 -25.07 13.38
N LYS A 318 -2.47 -23.79 12.99
CA LYS A 318 -3.60 -22.99 12.46
C LYS A 318 -3.59 -22.85 10.93
N PHE A 319 -2.45 -23.10 10.29
CA PHE A 319 -2.25 -22.90 8.85
C PHE A 319 -1.51 -24.05 8.13
N GLY A 320 -1.34 -25.19 8.79
CA GLY A 320 -0.80 -26.43 8.21
C GLY A 320 -1.89 -27.43 7.88
#